data_AF-A0A2V8MQB6-F1
#
_entry.id   AF-A0A2V8MQB6-F1
#
_cell.length_a   1.000
_cell.length_b   1.000
_cell.length_c   1.000
_cell.angle_alpha   90.00
_cell.angle_beta   90.00
_cell.angle_gamma   90.00
#
_symmetry.space_group_name_H-M   'P 1'
#
loop_
_entity.id
_entity.type
_entity.pdbx_description
1 polymer ?
#
loop_
_entity_poly.entity_id
_entity_poly.type
_entity_poly.pdbx_seq_one_letter_code
_entity_poly.pdbx_strand_id
1 'polypeptide(L)'
;LSDDVTNLQKRLFPPPDLSGGAGPPLPDEPRPLYFDILNVAFNMDGYTAAPTADEMLRLDDYAKKLRELIAEVNKIMDQDVPKLNKQMSDAGLQIVNPGKKIPPP
;
A
#
# COMPACT_ATOMS: atom_id res chain seq x y z
N LEU A 1 -3.29 -13.12 7.52
CA LEU A 1 -2.77 -13.09 6.14
C LEU A 1 -3.77 -12.57 5.13
N SER A 2 -4.92 -13.22 4.89
CA SER A 2 -5.90 -12.72 3.91
C SER A 2 -6.35 -11.29 4.24
N ASP A 3 -6.79 -11.08 5.49
CA ASP A 3 -7.25 -9.75 5.93
C ASP A 3 -6.12 -8.71 5.93
N ASP A 4 -4.91 -9.10 6.32
CA ASP A 4 -3.74 -8.21 6.33
C ASP A 4 -3.36 -7.75 4.91
N VAL A 5 -3.38 -8.69 3.95
CA VAL A 5 -3.11 -8.39 2.54
C VAL A 5 -4.23 -7.53 1.95
N THR A 6 -5.49 -7.81 2.28
CA THR A 6 -6.64 -6.98 1.85
C THR A 6 -6.55 -5.57 2.41
N ASN A 7 -6.24 -5.41 3.69
CA ASN A 7 -6.07 -4.10 4.32
C ASN A 7 -4.89 -3.33 3.70
N LEU A 8 -3.78 -4.01 3.42
CA LEU A 8 -2.62 -3.41 2.75
C LEU A 8 -2.95 -3.00 1.32
N GLN A 9 -3.71 -3.83 0.59
CA GLN A 9 -4.19 -3.51 -0.74
C GLN A 9 -5.07 -2.27 -0.73
N LYS A 10 -6.03 -2.15 0.19
CA LYS A 10 -6.92 -0.97 0.31
C LYS A 10 -6.14 0.33 0.56
N ARG A 11 -5.04 0.27 1.31
CA ARG A 11 -4.17 1.44 1.55
C ARG A 11 -3.41 1.88 0.30
N LEU A 12 -3.09 0.94 -0.60
CA LEU A 12 -2.33 1.19 -1.82
C LEU A 12 -3.21 1.55 -3.02
N PHE A 13 -4.29 0.80 -3.20
CA PHE A 13 -5.15 0.87 -4.36
C PHE A 13 -6.61 0.84 -3.92
N PRO A 14 -7.52 1.49 -4.67
CA PRO A 14 -8.93 1.26 -4.47
C PRO A 14 -9.20 -0.24 -4.67
N PRO A 15 -10.09 -0.85 -3.87
CA PRO A 15 -10.48 -2.23 -4.10
C PRO A 15 -10.99 -2.37 -5.56
N PRO A 16 -10.63 -3.45 -6.28
CA PRO A 16 -11.17 -3.68 -7.61
C PRO A 16 -12.69 -3.73 -7.48
N ASP A 17 -13.38 -2.85 -8.21
CA ASP A 17 -14.84 -2.84 -8.26
C ASP A 17 -15.30 -4.10 -8.99
N LEU A 18 -15.55 -5.17 -8.24
CA LEU A 18 -16.08 -6.42 -8.74
C LEU A 18 -17.59 -6.33 -9.00
N SER A 19 -18.22 -5.18 -8.72
CA SER A 19 -19.61 -4.93 -9.05
C SER A 19 -19.69 -4.27 -10.43
N GLY A 20 -20.09 -5.05 -11.43
CA GLY A 20 -20.42 -4.56 -12.77
C GLY A 20 -21.67 -3.66 -12.82
N GLY A 21 -21.90 -2.85 -11.80
CA GLY A 21 -23.01 -1.93 -11.70
C GLY A 21 -22.70 -0.94 -10.60
N ALA A 22 -22.73 0.35 -10.94
CA ALA A 22 -22.53 1.45 -10.01
C ALA A 22 -23.46 1.31 -8.79
N GLY A 23 -22.96 0.60 -7.78
CA GLY A 23 -23.60 0.46 -6.49
C GLY A 23 -23.58 1.81 -5.75
N PRO A 24 -24.40 1.95 -4.70
CA PRO A 24 -24.44 3.17 -3.90
C PRO A 24 -23.02 3.52 -3.42
N PRO A 25 -22.71 4.83 -3.30
CA PRO A 25 -21.36 5.32 -3.04
C PRO A 25 -20.74 4.56 -1.88
N LEU A 26 -19.52 4.02 -2.10
CA LEU A 26 -18.77 3.36 -1.04
C LEU A 26 -18.66 4.32 0.15
N PRO A 27 -18.70 3.82 1.41
CA PRO A 27 -18.48 4.63 2.60
C PRO A 27 -17.21 5.47 2.44
N ASP A 28 -17.06 6.51 3.26
CA ASP A 28 -15.94 7.46 3.34
C ASP A 28 -14.60 6.74 3.64
N GLU A 29 -14.18 5.83 2.75
CA GLU A 29 -12.94 5.10 2.80
C GLU A 29 -11.84 6.13 2.50
N PRO A 30 -10.85 6.25 3.39
CA PRO A 30 -9.78 7.22 3.19
C PRO A 30 -9.10 6.97 1.86
N ARG A 31 -8.80 8.06 1.15
CA ARG A 31 -8.15 8.00 -0.16
C ARG A 31 -6.89 7.13 -0.08
N PRO A 32 -6.67 6.20 -1.04
CA PRO A 32 -5.45 5.41 -1.09
C PRO A 32 -4.19 6.28 -1.12
N LEU A 33 -3.16 5.88 -0.37
CA LEU A 33 -1.91 6.62 -0.23
C LEU A 33 -1.23 6.87 -1.59
N TYR A 34 -1.40 5.95 -2.55
CA TYR A 34 -0.89 6.11 -3.90
C TYR A 34 -1.39 7.40 -4.57
N PHE A 35 -2.69 7.71 -4.43
CA PHE A 35 -3.25 8.92 -5.04
C PHE A 35 -2.78 10.19 -4.34
N ASP A 36 -2.57 10.14 -3.02
CA ASP A 36 -2.01 11.27 -2.28
C ASP A 36 -0.56 11.56 -2.69
N ILE A 37 0.26 10.51 -2.79
CA ILE A 37 1.65 10.63 -3.28
C ILE A 37 1.67 11.12 -4.73
N LEU A 38 0.81 10.58 -5.60
CA LEU A 38 0.76 10.96 -7.01
C LEU A 38 0.36 12.43 -7.17
N ASN A 39 -0.65 12.88 -6.40
CA ASN A 39 -1.07 14.28 -6.41
C ASN A 39 0.07 15.20 -5.97
N VAL A 40 0.79 14.85 -4.90
CA VAL A 40 1.95 15.62 -4.45
C VAL A 40 3.04 15.65 -5.53
N ALA A 41 3.39 14.50 -6.12
CA ALA A 41 4.41 14.43 -7.16
C ALA A 41 4.08 15.33 -8.37
N PHE A 42 2.83 15.32 -8.84
CA PHE A 42 2.40 16.21 -9.93
C PHE A 42 2.40 17.69 -9.54
N ASN A 43 2.05 18.04 -8.30
CA ASN A 43 2.09 19.43 -7.84
C ASN A 43 3.53 19.92 -7.62
N MET A 44 4.47 19.03 -7.27
CA MET A 44 5.88 19.37 -7.12
C MET A 44 6.50 19.88 -8.43
N ASP A 45 6.12 19.31 -9.58
CA ASP A 45 6.55 19.80 -10.90
C ASP A 45 6.02 21.22 -11.22
N GLY A 46 4.95 21.64 -10.54
CA GLY A 46 4.35 22.97 -10.67
C GLY A 46 4.90 24.03 -9.71
N TYR A 47 5.81 23.67 -8.80
CA TYR A 47 6.35 24.60 -7.83
C TYR A 47 7.30 25.62 -8.48
N THR A 48 6.84 26.86 -8.59
CA THR A 48 7.64 28.01 -9.03
C THR A 48 8.38 28.70 -7.89
N ALA A 49 8.12 28.29 -6.64
CA ALA A 49 8.75 28.75 -5.41
C ALA A 49 8.95 27.58 -4.44
N ALA A 50 9.71 27.80 -3.37
CA ALA A 50 9.88 26.78 -2.34
C ALA A 50 8.53 26.37 -1.71
N PRO A 51 8.35 25.09 -1.33
CA PRO A 51 7.13 24.64 -0.66
C PRO A 51 6.87 25.43 0.62
N THR A 52 5.61 25.68 0.91
CA THR A 52 5.17 26.30 2.16
C THR A 52 5.41 25.35 3.35
N ALA A 53 5.43 25.89 4.57
CA ALA A 53 5.61 25.08 5.79
C ALA A 53 4.54 23.97 5.91
N ASP A 54 3.30 24.25 5.51
CA ASP A 54 2.20 23.27 5.55
C ASP A 54 2.33 22.17 4.48
N GLU A 55 2.97 22.47 3.35
CA GLU A 55 3.28 21.47 2.33
C GLU A 55 4.43 20.58 2.75
N MET A 56 5.45 21.16 3.40
CA MET A 56 6.54 20.40 4.01
C MET A 56 6.04 19.42 5.08
N LEU A 57 5.13 19.86 5.95
CA LEU A 57 4.51 18.97 6.95
C LEU A 57 3.72 17.81 6.32
N ARG A 58 3.01 18.07 5.23
CA ARG A 58 2.28 17.03 4.49
C ARG A 58 3.22 16.04 3.79
N LEU A 59 4.31 16.53 3.21
CA LEU A 59 5.36 15.69 2.62
C LEU A 59 5.96 14.74 3.67
N ASP A 60 6.30 15.26 4.86
CA ASP A 60 6.83 14.45 5.95
C ASP A 60 5.84 13.38 6.43
N ASP A 61 4.55 13.73 6.54
CA ASP A 61 3.49 12.79 6.90
C ASP A 61 3.34 11.66 5.86
N TYR A 62 3.31 12.01 4.57
CA TYR A 62 3.23 11.00 3.51
C TYR A 62 4.48 10.12 3.44
N ALA A 63 5.67 10.70 3.63
CA ALA A 63 6.92 9.94 3.71
C ALA A 63 6.88 8.94 4.88
N LYS A 64 6.36 9.35 6.04
CA LYS A 64 6.17 8.47 7.19
C LYS A 64 5.19 7.34 6.88
N LYS A 65 4.01 7.65 6.33
CA LYS A 65 3.01 6.66 5.92
C LYS A 65 3.56 5.65 4.91
N LEU A 66 4.40 6.09 3.98
CA LEU A 66 5.07 5.22 3.01
C LEU A 66 6.07 4.27 3.68
N ARG A 67 6.88 4.77 4.62
CA ARG A 67 7.83 3.94 5.38
C ARG A 67 7.11 2.87 6.21
N GLU A 68 6.02 3.24 6.87
CA GLU A 68 5.19 2.30 7.64
C GLU A 68 4.61 1.21 6.73
N LEU A 69 4.08 1.59 5.57
CA LEU A 69 3.54 0.66 4.59
C LEU A 69 4.61 -0.31 4.06
N ILE A 70 5.81 0.18 3.75
CA ILE A 70 6.95 -0.65 3.33
C ILE A 70 7.33 -1.64 4.43
N ALA A 71 7.33 -1.21 5.70
CA ALA A 71 7.62 -2.08 6.83
C ALA A 71 6.55 -3.18 6.99
N GLU A 72 5.27 -2.85 6.80
CA GLU A 72 4.18 -3.83 6.82
C GLU A 72 4.29 -4.86 5.68
N VAL A 73 4.56 -4.42 4.44
CA VAL A 73 4.79 -5.33 3.31
C VAL A 73 5.95 -6.29 3.61
N ASN A 74 7.09 -5.73 4.05
CA ASN A 74 8.26 -6.53 4.35
C ASN A 74 8.02 -7.52 5.50
N LYS A 75 7.20 -7.14 6.50
CA LYS A 75 6.80 -8.04 7.59
C LYS A 75 5.97 -9.22 7.08
N ILE A 76 4.98 -8.98 6.21
CA ILE A 76 4.18 -10.05 5.58
C ILE A 76 5.09 -11.01 4.80
N MET A 77 6.03 -10.45 4.04
CA MET A 77 7.02 -11.24 3.29
C MET A 77 7.93 -12.09 4.19
N ASP A 78 8.33 -11.57 5.35
CA ASP A 78 9.24 -12.26 6.28
C ASP A 78 8.55 -13.30 7.15
N GLN A 79 7.30 -13.06 7.53
CA GLN A 79 6.64 -13.86 8.56
C GLN A 79 5.54 -14.75 7.95
N ASP A 80 4.67 -14.17 7.15
CA ASP A 80 3.45 -14.84 6.73
C ASP A 80 3.62 -15.65 5.46
N VAL A 81 4.42 -15.19 4.49
CA VAL A 81 4.69 -15.97 3.27
C VAL A 81 5.43 -17.28 3.58
N PRO A 82 6.46 -17.32 4.42
CA PRO A 82 7.09 -18.58 4.80
C PRO A 82 6.14 -19.52 5.54
N LYS A 83 5.28 -18.98 6.42
CA LYS A 83 4.26 -19.75 7.13
C LYS A 83 3.24 -20.36 6.17
N LEU A 84 2.76 -19.58 5.20
CA LEU A 84 1.87 -20.06 4.14
C LEU A 84 2.55 -21.13 3.29
N ASN A 85 3.79 -20.89 2.84
CA ASN A 85 4.53 -21.86 2.03
C ASN A 85 4.75 -23.18 2.77
N LYS A 86 4.99 -23.14 4.08
CA LYS A 86 5.05 -24.35 4.90
C LYS A 86 3.72 -25.10 4.87
N GLN A 87 2.60 -24.43 5.13
CA GLN A 87 1.26 -25.03 5.09
C GLN A 87 0.93 -25.63 3.71
N MET A 88 1.30 -24.94 2.63
CA MET A 88 1.11 -25.42 1.26
C MET A 88 1.98 -26.65 0.96
N SER A 89 3.26 -26.62 1.35
CA SER A 89 4.16 -27.76 1.21
C SER A 89 3.65 -28.98 1.99
N ASP A 90 3.19 -28.79 3.22
CA ASP A 90 2.62 -29.86 4.05
C ASP A 90 1.34 -30.46 3.43
N ALA A 91 0.59 -29.66 2.68
CA ALA A 91 -0.58 -30.08 1.91
C ALA A 91 -0.26 -30.64 0.51
N GLY A 92 1.02 -30.75 0.13
CA GLY A 92 1.45 -31.22 -1.20
C GLY A 92 1.17 -30.22 -2.33
N LEU A 93 0.90 -28.96 -2.00
CA LEU A 93 0.67 -27.88 -2.96
C LEU A 93 1.98 -27.18 -3.32
N GLN A 94 2.01 -26.57 -4.51
CA GLN A 94 3.14 -25.76 -4.95
C GLN A 94 3.23 -24.46 -4.13
N ILE A 95 4.43 -24.14 -3.64
CA ILE A 95 4.69 -22.93 -2.85
C ILE A 95 4.65 -21.66 -3.69
N VAL A 96 4.42 -20.53 -3.02
CA VAL A 96 4.41 -19.21 -3.65
C VAL A 96 5.81 -18.58 -3.58
N ASN A 97 6.20 -17.87 -4.64
CA ASN A 97 7.44 -17.09 -4.62
C ASN A 97 7.25 -15.84 -3.73
N PRO A 98 8.05 -15.67 -2.67
CA PRO A 98 7.95 -14.49 -1.80
C PRO A 98 8.35 -13.18 -2.47
N GLY A 99 9.06 -13.21 -3.62
CA GLY A 99 9.54 -11.99 -4.27
C GLY A 99 10.74 -11.37 -3.55
N LYS A 100 10.95 -10.05 -3.75
CA LYS A 100 12.05 -9.29 -3.15
C LYS A 100 11.51 -8.22 -2.21
N LYS A 101 12.19 -8.02 -1.08
CA LYS A 101 11.86 -6.95 -0.13
C LYS A 101 11.95 -5.59 -0.80
N ILE A 102 11.10 -4.69 -0.34
CA ILE A 102 11.12 -3.30 -0.77
C ILE A 102 12.17 -2.57 0.09
N PRO A 103 13.20 -1.95 -0.52
CA PRO A 103 14.16 -1.15 0.22
C PRO A 103 13.46 0.08 0.85
N PRO A 104 13.94 0.57 2.00
CA PRO A 104 13.43 1.82 2.55
C PRO A 104 13.65 2.99 1.57
N PRO A 105 12.75 3.99 1.57
CA PRO A 105 12.85 5.18 0.74
C PRO A 105 13.93 6.14 1.24
#